data_AF-A0A9P8G1D3-F1
#
_entry.id   AF-A0A9P8G1D3-F1
#
_cell.length_a   1.000
_cell.length_b   1.000
_cell.length_c   1.000
_cell.angle_alpha   90.00
_cell.angle_beta   90.00
_cell.angle_gamma   90.00
#
_symmetry.space_group_name_H-M   'P 1'
#
loop_
_entity.id
_entity.type
_entity.pdbx_description
1 polymer ?
#
loop_
_entity_poly.entity_id
_entity_poly.type
_entity_poly.pdbx_seq_one_letter_code
_entity_poly.pdbx_strand_id
1 'polypeptide(L)'
;MSTSEAAIIVARFLKANSYDETLDAFIREAGLPPSAGSTNKGDLTIEKILEEKRTFDMSLQFERLGTDDGAHGWSQHAPALPNEISGPTRSNILHISLPLVASTASIDASEPLLVATTADRRLNVHN
;
A
#
# COMPACT_ATOMS: atom_id res chain seq x y z
N MET A 1 9.76 9.01 18.63
CA MET A 1 9.88 8.14 19.82
C MET A 1 10.79 8.82 20.81
N SER A 2 10.33 9.01 22.04
CA SER A 2 11.23 9.43 23.12
C SER A 2 12.14 8.25 23.49
N THR A 3 13.35 8.53 23.97
CA THR A 3 14.30 7.49 24.43
C THR A 3 13.66 6.57 25.49
N SER A 4 12.72 7.10 26.26
CA SER A 4 11.91 6.36 27.24
C SER A 4 11.02 5.29 26.62
N GLU A 5 10.42 5.53 25.44
CA GLU A 5 9.51 4.57 24.80
C GLU A 5 10.27 3.36 24.24
N ALA A 6 11.42 3.59 23.61
CA ALA A 6 12.29 2.53 23.14
C ALA A 6 12.79 1.65 24.29
N ALA A 7 13.17 2.26 25.41
CA ALA A 7 13.62 1.54 26.59
C ALA A 7 12.50 0.69 27.22
N ILE A 8 11.25 1.16 27.23
CA ILE A 8 10.09 0.37 27.69
C ILE A 8 9.87 -0.88 26.82
N ILE A 9 10.01 -0.75 25.49
CA ILE A 9 9.88 -1.90 24.57
C ILE A 9 10.95 -2.95 24.85
N VAL A 10 12.20 -2.51 25.10
CA VAL A 10 13.30 -3.41 25.48
C VAL A 10 13.04 -4.08 26.83
N ALA A 11 12.56 -3.34 27.83
CA ALA A 11 12.22 -3.90 29.14
C ALA A 11 11.10 -4.97 29.04
N ARG A 12 10.10 -4.75 28.19
CA ARG A 12 9.05 -5.74 27.90
C ARG A 12 9.61 -6.99 27.22
N PHE A 13 10.53 -6.82 26.28
CA PHE A 13 11.21 -7.95 25.63
C PHE A 13 12.02 -8.78 26.63
N LEU A 14 12.81 -8.12 27.50
CA LEU A 14 13.60 -8.81 28.53
C LEU A 14 12.70 -9.62 29.47
N LYS A 15 11.56 -9.04 29.86
CA LYS A 15 10.58 -9.73 30.72
C LYS A 15 9.88 -10.90 30.01
N ALA A 16 9.53 -10.75 28.74
CA ALA A 16 8.88 -11.81 27.96
C ALA A 16 9.80 -13.03 27.72
N ASN A 17 11.12 -12.83 27.72
CA ASN A 17 12.13 -13.87 27.55
C ASN A 17 12.76 -14.34 28.88
N SER A 18 12.19 -13.95 30.03
CA SER A 18 12.66 -14.34 31.37
C SER A 18 14.11 -13.95 31.69
N TYR A 19 14.58 -12.81 31.18
CA TYR A 19 15.90 -12.24 31.50
C TYR A 19 15.82 -11.32 32.72
N ASP A 20 15.47 -11.88 33.88
CA ASP A 20 15.15 -11.11 35.09
C ASP A 20 16.34 -10.29 35.63
N GLU A 21 17.54 -10.87 35.68
CA GLU A 21 18.76 -10.17 36.15
C GLU A 21 19.13 -8.99 35.24
N THR A 22 19.03 -9.20 33.92
CA THR A 22 19.30 -8.17 32.92
C THR A 22 18.24 -7.08 32.95
N LEU A 23 16.97 -7.45 33.18
CA LEU A 23 15.87 -6.51 33.31
C LEU A 23 16.07 -5.57 34.50
N ASP A 24 16.45 -6.09 35.66
CA ASP A 24 16.69 -5.29 36.86
C ASP A 24 17.86 -4.33 36.68
N ALA A 25 18.96 -4.78 36.08
CA ALA A 25 20.09 -3.93 35.74
C ALA A 25 19.68 -2.82 34.74
N PHE A 26 18.93 -3.19 33.70
CA PHE A 26 18.48 -2.28 32.66
C PHE A 26 17.50 -1.21 33.18
N ILE A 27 16.53 -1.59 34.02
CA ILE A 27 15.58 -0.64 34.63
C ILE A 27 16.33 0.40 35.48
N ARG A 28 17.33 -0.03 36.24
CA ARG A 28 18.15 0.84 37.09
C ARG A 28 19.01 1.81 36.27
N GLU A 29 19.61 1.36 35.18
CA GLU A 29 20.47 2.18 34.32
C GLU A 29 19.66 3.14 33.44
N ALA A 30 18.53 2.69 32.91
CA ALA A 30 17.66 3.48 32.05
C ALA A 30 16.74 4.45 32.83
N GLY A 31 16.75 4.39 34.17
CA GLY A 31 15.90 5.23 35.03
C GLY A 31 14.40 4.97 34.84
N LEU A 32 14.04 3.73 34.50
CA LEU A 32 12.66 3.35 34.19
C LEU A 32 11.87 3.00 35.46
N PRO A 33 10.53 3.15 35.45
CA PRO A 33 9.70 2.63 36.52
C PRO A 33 9.76 1.09 36.58
N PRO A 34 9.65 0.48 37.77
CA PRO A 34 9.69 -0.99 37.93
C PRO A 34 8.52 -1.70 37.22
N SER A 35 7.47 -0.97 36.85
CA SER A 35 6.35 -1.47 36.05
C SER A 35 6.60 -1.47 34.53
N ALA A 36 7.74 -0.95 34.05
CA ALA A 36 8.03 -0.78 32.61
C ALA A 36 8.03 -2.10 31.82
N GLY A 37 8.40 -3.22 32.46
CA GLY A 37 8.37 -4.53 31.83
C GLY A 37 6.96 -5.15 31.72
N SER A 38 5.94 -4.60 32.39
CA SER A 38 4.59 -5.18 32.35
C SER A 38 3.94 -4.95 31.00
N THR A 39 3.39 -6.02 30.42
CA THR A 39 2.66 -5.98 29.16
C THR A 39 1.15 -5.99 29.43
N ASN A 40 0.44 -5.03 28.85
CA ASN A 40 -1.01 -5.00 28.76
C ASN A 40 -1.47 -5.50 27.38
N LYS A 41 -2.72 -5.96 27.30
CA LYS A 41 -3.31 -6.39 26.02
C LYS A 41 -3.36 -5.21 25.04
N GLY A 42 -2.60 -5.30 23.95
CA GLY A 42 -2.50 -4.25 22.92
C GLY A 42 -1.20 -3.46 22.95
N ASP A 43 -0.29 -3.75 23.88
CA ASP A 43 1.02 -3.11 23.92
C ASP A 43 1.90 -3.48 22.71
N LEU A 44 2.70 -2.51 22.28
CA LEU A 44 3.68 -2.68 21.21
C LEU A 44 4.84 -3.55 21.72
N THR A 45 5.11 -4.67 21.03
CA THR A 45 6.25 -5.56 21.29
C THR A 45 7.31 -5.39 20.20
N ILE A 46 8.55 -5.78 20.50
CA ILE A 46 9.65 -5.65 19.56
C ILE A 46 9.45 -6.53 18.31
N GLU A 47 8.85 -7.71 18.49
CA GLU A 47 8.54 -8.65 17.40
C GLU A 47 7.56 -8.03 16.41
N LYS A 48 6.52 -7.36 16.92
CA LYS A 48 5.54 -6.66 16.10
C LYS A 48 6.16 -5.54 15.29
N ILE A 49 7.05 -4.75 15.91
CA ILE A 49 7.78 -3.67 15.20
C ILE A 49 8.66 -4.26 14.09
N LEU A 50 9.37 -5.35 14.37
CA LEU A 50 10.23 -6.01 13.38
C LEU A 50 9.42 -6.59 12.22
N GLU A 51 8.24 -7.15 12.48
CA GLU A 51 7.32 -7.65 11.47
C GLU A 51 6.74 -6.53 10.60
N GLU A 52 6.27 -5.44 11.22
CA GLU A 52 5.79 -4.24 10.51
C GLU A 52 6.90 -3.65 9.64
N LYS A 53 8.13 -3.53 10.16
CA LYS A 53 9.29 -3.04 9.43
C LYS A 53 9.66 -3.94 8.25
N ARG A 54 9.65 -5.27 8.42
CA ARG A 54 9.89 -6.22 7.33
C ARG A 54 8.83 -6.07 6.24
N THR A 55 7.57 -5.97 6.62
CA THR A 55 6.44 -5.80 5.69
C THR A 55 6.58 -4.50 4.93
N PHE A 56 6.90 -3.41 5.62
CA PHE A 56 7.16 -2.11 5.01
C PHE A 56 8.32 -2.14 4.01
N ASP A 57 9.47 -2.71 4.41
CA ASP A 57 10.64 -2.82 3.53
C ASP A 57 10.31 -3.61 2.26
N MET A 58 9.54 -4.70 2.39
CA MET A 58 9.09 -5.51 1.26
C MET A 58 8.12 -4.73 0.35
N SER A 59 7.13 -4.03 0.90
CA SER A 59 6.24 -3.17 0.13
C SER A 59 7.00 -2.07 -0.61
N LEU A 60 7.98 -1.46 0.04
CA LEU A 60 8.83 -0.42 -0.55
C LEU A 60 9.71 -0.98 -1.68
N GLN A 61 10.16 -2.24 -1.56
CA GLN A 61 10.87 -2.91 -2.65
C GLN A 61 9.97 -3.10 -3.87
N PHE A 62 8.68 -3.43 -3.71
CA PHE A 62 7.76 -3.52 -4.86
C PHE A 62 7.47 -2.16 -5.49
N GLU A 63 7.38 -1.10 -4.70
CA GLU A 63 7.26 0.28 -5.22
C GLU A 63 8.50 0.69 -6.03
N ARG A 64 9.71 0.33 -5.54
CA ARG A 64 10.98 0.70 -6.18
C ARG A 64 11.42 -0.24 -7.30
N LEU A 65 11.07 -1.52 -7.25
CA LEU A 65 11.39 -2.51 -8.29
C LEU A 65 10.46 -2.35 -9.51
N GLY A 66 9.45 -1.48 -9.44
CA GLY A 66 8.75 -0.93 -10.61
C GLY A 66 9.56 0.11 -11.41
N THR A 67 10.88 0.14 -11.27
CA THR A 67 11.77 1.06 -12.01
C THR A 67 13.05 0.39 -12.52
N ASP A 68 12.94 -0.79 -13.12
CA ASP A 68 13.80 -1.13 -14.27
C ASP A 68 12.96 -1.16 -15.56
N ASP A 69 12.12 -0.14 -15.68
CA ASP A 69 11.20 0.06 -16.79
C ASP A 69 11.77 1.08 -17.76
N GLY A 70 12.84 0.69 -18.46
CA GLY A 70 13.23 1.39 -19.69
C GLY A 70 12.09 1.47 -20.73
N ALA A 71 11.00 0.72 -20.52
CA ALA A 71 9.86 0.62 -21.42
C ALA A 71 8.47 0.89 -20.81
N HIS A 72 8.33 1.25 -19.52
CA HIS A 72 7.00 1.51 -18.90
C HIS A 72 6.85 2.91 -18.27
N GLY A 73 7.78 3.82 -18.55
CA GLY A 73 7.51 5.25 -18.34
C GLY A 73 6.41 5.73 -19.29
N TRP A 74 5.61 6.72 -18.86
CA TRP A 74 4.71 7.44 -19.75
C TRP A 74 5.53 8.09 -20.87
N SER A 75 5.52 7.49 -22.07
CA SER A 75 6.29 7.96 -23.24
C SER A 75 5.75 9.25 -23.82
N GLN A 76 4.51 9.59 -23.48
CA GLN A 76 3.85 10.84 -23.82
C GLN A 76 3.30 11.46 -22.54
N HIS A 77 3.41 12.78 -22.45
CA HIS A 77 2.80 13.52 -21.35
C HIS A 77 1.28 13.27 -21.32
N ALA A 78 0.72 13.23 -20.12
CA ALA A 78 -0.73 13.22 -19.96
C ALA A 78 -1.33 14.39 -20.75
N PRO A 79 -2.43 14.18 -21.49
CA PRO A 79 -3.03 15.22 -22.33
C PRO A 79 -3.38 16.45 -21.49
N ALA A 80 -3.01 17.64 -21.96
CA ALA A 80 -3.25 18.89 -21.24
C ALA A 80 -4.74 19.26 -21.13
N LEU A 81 -5.57 18.70 -22.00
CA LEU A 81 -7.02 18.88 -22.01
C LEU A 81 -7.69 17.52 -21.88
N PRO A 82 -8.54 17.30 -20.86
CA PRO A 82 -9.28 16.06 -20.72
C PRO A 82 -10.33 15.93 -21.83
N ASN A 83 -10.45 14.75 -22.43
CA ASN A 83 -11.56 14.42 -23.32
C ASN A 83 -12.71 13.86 -22.47
N GLU A 84 -13.68 14.72 -22.14
CA GLU A 84 -14.82 14.33 -21.31
C GLU A 84 -15.86 13.57 -22.15
N ILE A 85 -16.05 12.30 -21.81
CA ILE A 85 -17.08 11.46 -22.42
C ILE A 85 -18.32 11.52 -21.53
N SER A 86 -19.41 12.07 -22.08
CA SER A 86 -20.69 12.10 -21.37
C SER A 86 -21.27 10.69 -21.28
N GLY A 87 -21.33 10.15 -20.06
CA GLY A 87 -21.97 8.86 -19.80
C GLY A 87 -23.51 8.96 -19.91
N PRO A 88 -24.20 7.90 -20.37
CA PRO A 88 -25.66 7.90 -20.45
C PRO A 88 -26.33 7.69 -19.09
N THR A 89 -25.57 7.30 -18.04
CA THR A 89 -26.11 7.04 -16.69
C THR A 89 -25.24 7.65 -15.59
N ARG A 90 -25.86 7.99 -14.45
CA ARG A 90 -25.16 8.43 -13.22
C ARG A 90 -24.72 7.26 -12.33
N SER A 91 -24.68 6.05 -12.88
CA SER A 91 -24.34 4.84 -12.13
C SER A 91 -22.82 4.70 -12.00
N ASN A 92 -22.36 4.05 -10.93
CA ASN A 92 -20.94 3.83 -10.71
C ASN A 92 -20.36 2.93 -11.82
N ILE A 93 -19.20 3.33 -12.36
CA ILE A 93 -18.45 2.53 -13.32
C ILE A 93 -17.73 1.42 -12.54
N LEU A 94 -17.90 0.17 -12.99
CA LEU A 94 -17.29 -1.01 -12.37
C LEU A 94 -16.03 -1.45 -13.12
N HIS A 95 -16.02 -1.32 -14.44
CA HIS A 95 -14.90 -1.71 -15.27
C HIS A 95 -14.85 -0.87 -16.55
N ILE A 96 -13.64 -0.55 -17.01
CA ILE A 96 -13.37 0.13 -18.28
C ILE A 96 -12.31 -0.68 -19.02
N SER A 97 -12.53 -0.92 -20.31
CA SER A 97 -11.56 -1.51 -21.21
C SER A 97 -11.52 -0.76 -22.55
N LEU A 98 -10.38 -0.85 -23.24
CA LEU A 98 -10.16 -0.22 -24.54
C LEU A 98 -9.74 -1.27 -25.59
N PRO A 99 -10.63 -2.21 -25.96
CA PRO A 99 -10.35 -3.16 -27.04
C PRO A 99 -10.17 -2.46 -28.39
N LEU A 100 -9.30 -3.02 -29.23
CA LEU A 100 -9.20 -2.67 -30.64
C LEU A 100 -10.23 -3.48 -31.43
N VAL A 101 -11.14 -2.80 -32.13
CA VAL A 101 -12.20 -3.43 -32.94
C VAL A 101 -11.95 -3.14 -34.41
N ALA A 102 -12.16 -4.14 -35.27
CA ALA A 102 -12.00 -3.97 -36.71
C ALA A 102 -12.98 -2.91 -37.23
N SER A 103 -12.45 -1.87 -37.87
CA SER A 103 -13.25 -0.81 -38.44
C SER A 103 -13.97 -1.31 -39.69
N THR A 104 -15.25 -0.97 -39.82
CA THR A 104 -16.03 -1.29 -41.02
C THR A 104 -15.66 -0.42 -42.22
N ALA A 105 -14.89 0.66 -42.01
CA ALA A 105 -14.51 1.62 -43.04
C ALA A 105 -13.24 1.25 -43.81
N SER A 106 -12.38 0.39 -43.25
CA SER A 106 -11.13 -0.04 -43.90
C SER A 106 -10.66 -1.39 -43.39
N ILE A 107 -10.34 -2.28 -44.33
CA ILE A 107 -10.04 -3.72 -44.11
C ILE A 107 -8.86 -3.96 -43.15
N ASP A 108 -7.94 -3.00 -43.02
CA ASP A 108 -6.72 -3.12 -42.18
C ASP A 108 -6.65 -2.13 -41.00
N ALA A 109 -7.73 -1.40 -40.68
CA ALA A 109 -7.72 -0.51 -39.51
C ALA A 109 -8.52 -1.07 -38.35
N SER A 110 -7.88 -1.19 -37.19
CA SER A 110 -8.57 -1.37 -35.92
C SER A 110 -8.70 -0.03 -35.21
N GLU A 111 -9.92 0.30 -34.78
CA GLU A 111 -10.20 1.49 -33.98
C GLU A 111 -10.34 1.13 -32.49
N PRO A 112 -9.76 1.94 -31.58
CA PRO A 112 -9.92 1.72 -30.15
C PRO A 112 -11.35 2.06 -29.73
N LEU A 113 -12.02 1.11 -29.07
CA LEU A 113 -13.39 1.24 -28.60
C LEU A 113 -13.40 1.28 -27.09
N LEU A 114 -13.91 2.36 -26.48
CA LEU A 114 -14.03 2.45 -25.03
C LEU A 114 -15.29 1.71 -24.57
N VAL A 115 -15.10 0.67 -23.78
CA VAL A 115 -16.18 -0.16 -23.24
C VAL A 115 -16.20 -0.02 -21.72
N ALA A 116 -17.34 0.40 -21.17
CA ALA A 116 -17.53 0.58 -19.74
C ALA A 116 -18.75 -0.20 -19.23
N THR A 117 -18.59 -0.95 -18.14
CA THR A 117 -19.70 -1.59 -17.44
C THR A 117 -20.06 -0.80 -16.19
N THR A 118 -21.35 -0.67 -15.92
CA THR A 118 -21.88 0.12 -14.80
C THR A 118 -22.67 -0.74 -13.81
N ALA A 119 -22.82 -0.27 -12.57
CA ALA A 119 -23.48 -1.00 -11.49
C ALA A 119 -24.98 -1.25 -11.73
N ASP A 120 -25.59 -0.55 -12.68
CA ASP A 120 -26.96 -0.79 -13.17
C ASP A 120 -27.04 -1.92 -14.20
N ARG A 121 -25.96 -2.70 -14.36
CA ARG A 121 -25.82 -3.83 -15.30
C ARG A 121 -25.92 -3.40 -16.77
N ARG A 122 -25.58 -2.15 -17.09
CA ARG A 122 -25.50 -1.66 -18.46
C ARG A 122 -24.08 -1.71 -19.00
N LEU A 123 -24.01 -1.95 -20.31
CA LEU A 123 -22.80 -1.86 -21.11
C LEU A 123 -22.85 -0.54 -21.89
N ASN A 124 -21.86 0.32 -21.70
CA ASN A 124 -21.71 1.58 -22.39
C ASN A 124 -20.53 1.47 -23.35
N VAL A 125 -20.74 1.87 -24.60
CA VAL A 125 -19.77 1.74 -25.67
C VAL A 125 -19.58 3.12 -26.30
N HIS A 126 -18.34 3.59 -26.36
CA HIS A 126 -17.96 4.90 -26.89
C HIS A 126 -16.84 4.74 -27.92
N ASN A 127 -17.05 5.30 -29.12
CA ASN A 127 -16.05 5.41 -30.18
C ASN A 127 -15.29 6.73 -30.07
#